data_AF-A0A2R6CBJ6-F1
#
_entry.id   AF-A0A2R6CBJ6-F1
#
_cell.length_a   1.000
_cell.length_b   1.000
_cell.length_c   1.000
_cell.angle_alpha   90.00
_cell.angle_beta   90.00
_cell.angle_gamma   90.00
#
_symmetry.space_group_name_H-M   'P 1'
#
loop_
_entity.id
_entity.type
_entity.pdbx_description
1 polymer ?
#
loop_
_entity_poly.entity_id
_entity_poly.type
_entity_poly.pdbx_seq_one_letter_code
_entity_poly.pdbx_strand_id
1 'polypeptide(L)'
;NVTAAASKLVQVVDAVMNSGYAESTAVFFTFDEGGGYYDQVVPPKINPYGLGQRIPLLIISLLAREGWVDNNTLSGYSLIGFVDYNWHLPWLTPLVADSDVPGLLSAFNFTSPPRPPLILTPENWTYPIPLQYPIHYGYTATLPNYTPHQPTSTPTSTPNTQTPKTTLLLVPITIGLTLAIITMLKRRRVYRA
;
A
#
# COMPACT_ATOMS: atom_id res chain seq x y z
N ASN A 1 12.48 6.54 12.66
CA ASN A 1 11.55 5.77 13.51
C ASN A 1 10.54 5.08 12.60
N VAL A 2 10.64 3.76 12.44
CA VAL A 2 9.80 2.98 11.50
C VAL A 2 8.33 2.96 11.93
N THR A 3 8.06 2.85 13.24
CA THR A 3 6.71 2.84 13.78
C THR A 3 5.97 4.14 13.48
N ALA A 4 6.62 5.29 13.69
CA ALA A 4 6.02 6.59 13.39
C ALA A 4 5.71 6.77 11.89
N ALA A 5 6.61 6.29 11.01
CA ALA A 5 6.39 6.31 9.57
C ALA A 5 5.22 5.40 9.16
N ALA A 6 5.15 4.19 9.71
CA ALA A 6 4.05 3.26 9.46
C ALA A 6 2.70 3.84 9.90
N SER A 7 2.62 4.40 11.13
CA SER A 7 1.40 5.08 11.60
C SER A 7 1.00 6.24 10.68
N LYS A 8 1.98 7.01 10.18
CA LYS A 8 1.69 8.11 9.26
C LYS A 8 1.19 7.63 7.90
N LEU A 9 1.79 6.57 7.35
CA LEU A 9 1.33 5.94 6.12
C LEU A 9 -0.13 5.48 6.25
N VAL A 10 -0.45 4.78 7.34
CA VAL A 10 -1.81 4.30 7.60
C VAL A 10 -2.81 5.47 7.66
N GLN A 11 -2.48 6.56 8.36
CA GLN A 11 -3.34 7.76 8.39
C GLN A 11 -3.62 8.34 7.00
N VAL A 12 -2.61 8.38 6.12
CA VAL A 12 -2.76 8.90 4.76
C VAL A 12 -3.61 7.96 3.91
N VAL A 13 -3.34 6.65 3.98
CA VAL A 13 -4.12 5.64 3.25
C VAL A 13 -5.58 5.65 3.71
N ASP A 14 -5.83 5.68 5.03
CA ASP A 14 -7.19 5.74 5.58
C ASP A 14 -7.93 7.01 5.16
N ALA A 15 -7.24 8.15 5.05
CA ALA A 15 -7.85 9.37 4.54
C ALA A 15 -8.28 9.23 3.07
N VAL A 16 -7.48 8.57 2.24
CA VAL A 16 -7.84 8.25 0.85
C VAL A 16 -9.01 7.26 0.81
N MET A 17 -8.98 6.22 1.63
CA MET A 17 -9.98 5.16 1.68
C MET A 17 -11.34 5.63 2.21
N ASN A 18 -11.36 6.61 3.11
CA ASN A 18 -12.58 7.27 3.59
C ASN A 18 -13.09 8.38 2.65
N SER A 19 -12.33 8.72 1.60
CA SER A 19 -12.74 9.77 0.66
C SER A 19 -13.72 9.26 -0.39
N GLY A 20 -14.46 10.18 -1.02
CA GLY A 20 -15.30 9.87 -2.19
C GLY A 20 -14.53 9.47 -3.46
N TYR A 21 -13.19 9.38 -3.41
CA TYR A 21 -12.31 9.06 -4.54
C TYR A 21 -11.67 7.68 -4.44
N ALA A 22 -11.92 6.92 -3.37
CA ALA A 22 -11.26 5.65 -3.08
C ALA A 22 -11.36 4.64 -4.25
N GLU A 23 -12.54 4.52 -4.87
CA GLU A 23 -12.79 3.61 -6.00
C GLU A 23 -11.97 3.93 -7.26
N SER A 24 -11.52 5.18 -7.39
CA SER A 24 -10.74 5.66 -8.55
C SER A 24 -9.28 5.97 -8.19
N THR A 25 -8.79 5.52 -7.03
CA THR A 25 -7.45 5.84 -6.56
C THR A 25 -6.59 4.59 -6.44
N ALA A 26 -5.33 4.72 -6.85
CA ALA A 26 -4.26 3.78 -6.53
C ALA A 26 -3.15 4.54 -5.81
N VAL A 27 -2.73 4.02 -4.66
CA VAL A 27 -1.60 4.53 -3.88
C VAL A 27 -0.41 3.60 -4.09
N PHE A 28 0.67 4.16 -4.61
CA PHE A 28 1.95 3.47 -4.71
C PHE A 28 2.83 3.92 -3.54
N PHE A 29 3.15 3.00 -2.64
CA PHE A 29 4.12 3.23 -1.57
C PHE A 29 5.41 2.52 -1.93
N THR A 30 6.49 3.28 -2.04
CA THR A 30 7.81 2.80 -2.43
C THR A 30 8.88 3.63 -1.75
N PHE A 31 10.13 3.21 -1.90
CA PHE A 31 11.30 3.95 -1.45
C PHE A 31 11.97 4.62 -2.65
N ASP A 32 12.77 5.65 -2.41
CA ASP A 32 13.60 6.26 -3.44
C ASP A 32 14.88 5.45 -3.68
N GLU A 33 15.41 4.82 -2.63
CA GLU A 33 16.63 4.01 -2.67
C GLU A 33 16.63 2.87 -1.62
N GLY A 34 17.66 2.01 -1.67
CA GLY A 34 17.76 0.77 -0.89
C GLY A 34 18.35 0.91 0.52
N GLY A 35 18.82 2.09 0.90
CA GLY A 35 19.44 2.40 2.20
C GLY A 35 20.88 1.89 2.36
N GLY A 36 21.47 1.31 1.30
CA GLY A 36 22.74 0.58 1.38
C GLY A 36 22.65 -0.74 2.15
N TYR A 37 21.44 -1.23 2.43
CA TYR A 37 21.23 -2.54 3.03
C TYR A 37 21.65 -3.65 2.06
N TYR A 38 21.91 -4.85 2.58
CA TYR A 38 22.22 -6.00 1.73
C TYR A 38 20.97 -6.48 0.97
N ASP A 39 21.12 -6.69 -0.33
CA ASP A 39 20.17 -7.41 -1.18
C ASP A 39 20.92 -8.49 -1.95
N GLN A 40 20.43 -9.73 -1.89
CA GLN A 40 21.03 -10.87 -2.57
C GLN A 40 20.84 -10.88 -4.09
N VAL A 41 19.91 -10.08 -4.62
CA VAL A 41 19.59 -10.07 -6.06
C VAL A 41 20.45 -9.05 -6.77
N VAL A 42 21.22 -9.52 -7.74
CA VAL A 42 21.99 -8.66 -8.64
C VAL A 42 21.02 -7.82 -9.49
N PRO A 43 21.14 -6.48 -9.51
CA PRO A 43 20.25 -5.63 -10.28
C PRO A 43 20.26 -5.96 -11.78
N PRO A 44 19.08 -5.99 -12.44
CA PRO A 44 18.99 -6.18 -13.88
C PRO A 44 19.74 -5.10 -14.66
N LYS A 45 20.48 -5.51 -15.69
CA LYS A 45 21.19 -4.58 -16.59
C LYS A 45 20.30 -4.25 -17.79
N ILE A 46 19.61 -3.11 -17.72
CA ILE A 46 18.74 -2.62 -18.80
C ILE A 46 19.44 -1.61 -19.73
N ASN A 47 20.59 -1.08 -19.31
CA ASN A 47 21.42 -0.12 -20.04
C ASN A 47 22.86 -0.17 -19.46
N PRO A 48 23.83 0.66 -19.90
CA PRO A 48 25.20 0.65 -19.37
C PRO A 48 25.33 0.86 -17.85
N TYR A 49 24.34 1.49 -17.21
CA TYR A 49 24.29 1.73 -15.76
C TYR A 49 23.48 0.66 -15.01
N GLY A 50 22.49 0.05 -15.67
CA GLY A 50 21.57 -0.91 -15.08
C GLY A 50 20.51 -0.27 -14.18
N LEU A 51 19.68 -1.12 -13.56
CA LEU A 51 18.83 -0.72 -12.44
C LEU A 51 19.62 -0.68 -11.13
N GLY A 52 19.04 -0.05 -10.12
CA GLY A 52 19.58 -0.04 -8.75
C GLY A 52 19.17 -1.27 -7.93
N GLN A 53 19.55 -1.25 -6.65
CA GLN A 53 19.09 -2.22 -5.66
C GLN A 53 17.55 -2.28 -5.61
N ARG A 54 16.98 -3.45 -5.30
CA ARG A 54 15.53 -3.57 -5.16
C ARG A 54 15.04 -2.75 -3.97
N ILE A 55 13.89 -2.14 -4.17
CA ILE A 55 13.14 -1.38 -3.18
C ILE A 55 11.76 -2.00 -3.03
N PRO A 56 11.15 -1.96 -1.83
CA PRO A 56 9.76 -2.38 -1.66
C PRO A 56 8.82 -1.52 -2.49
N LEU A 57 7.83 -2.15 -3.14
CA LEU A 57 6.68 -1.49 -3.74
C LEU A 57 5.40 -2.12 -3.20
N LEU A 58 4.55 -1.31 -2.58
CA LEU A 58 3.19 -1.67 -2.20
C LEU A 58 2.21 -0.91 -3.09
N ILE A 59 1.24 -1.65 -3.64
CA ILE A 59 0.14 -1.10 -4.43
C ILE A 59 -1.13 -1.24 -3.61
N ILE A 60 -1.70 -0.10 -3.21
CA ILE A 60 -2.87 -0.04 -2.35
C ILE A 60 -4.01 0.59 -3.15
N SER A 61 -5.02 -0.21 -3.48
CA SER A 61 -6.21 0.22 -4.21
C SER A 61 -7.36 -0.74 -3.96
N LEU A 62 -8.60 -0.25 -4.10
CA LEU A 62 -9.78 -1.11 -4.13
C LEU A 62 -9.80 -2.04 -5.35
N LEU A 63 -9.03 -1.70 -6.40
CA LEU A 63 -8.84 -2.51 -7.60
C LEU A 63 -7.58 -3.39 -7.53
N ALA A 64 -6.73 -3.22 -6.52
CA ALA A 64 -5.53 -4.05 -6.37
C ALA A 64 -5.92 -5.46 -5.93
N ARG A 65 -5.24 -6.47 -6.49
CA ARG A 65 -5.35 -7.86 -6.06
C ARG A 65 -4.96 -7.97 -4.59
N GLU A 66 -5.79 -8.65 -3.81
CA GLU A 66 -5.53 -8.86 -2.40
C GLU A 66 -4.58 -10.03 -2.17
N GLY A 67 -3.69 -9.94 -1.18
CA GLY A 67 -2.79 -11.02 -0.81
C GLY A 67 -1.87 -11.50 -1.94
N TRP A 68 -1.61 -10.62 -2.91
CA TRP A 68 -0.85 -10.93 -4.12
C TRP A 68 0.59 -10.42 -4.01
N VAL A 69 1.56 -11.29 -4.29
CA VAL A 69 2.96 -10.91 -4.45
C VAL A 69 3.29 -10.95 -5.94
N ASP A 70 3.56 -9.78 -6.49
CA ASP A 70 3.96 -9.65 -7.89
C ASP A 70 5.47 -9.92 -8.05
N ASN A 71 5.82 -10.80 -8.98
CA ASN A 71 7.19 -11.20 -9.29
C ASN A 71 7.72 -10.56 -10.60
N ASN A 72 6.96 -9.66 -11.21
CA ASN A 72 7.41 -8.90 -12.37
C ASN A 72 8.57 -7.94 -12.00
N THR A 73 9.40 -7.62 -12.99
CA THR A 73 10.55 -6.71 -12.79
C THR A 73 10.10 -5.28 -12.96
N LEU A 74 9.70 -4.65 -11.85
CA LEU A 74 9.25 -3.26 -11.83
C LEU A 74 10.38 -2.31 -11.43
N SER A 75 10.30 -1.08 -11.92
CA SER A 75 11.21 0.01 -11.56
C SER A 75 10.48 1.34 -11.47
N GLY A 76 11.18 2.43 -11.10
CA GLY A 76 10.63 3.78 -11.18
C GLY A 76 10.10 4.13 -12.58
N TYR A 77 10.69 3.57 -13.63
CA TYR A 77 10.19 3.73 -15.00
C TYR A 77 8.81 3.11 -15.19
N SER A 78 8.53 1.95 -14.59
CA SER A 78 7.22 1.29 -14.67
C SER A 78 6.11 2.12 -14.00
N LEU A 79 6.42 2.80 -12.89
CA LEU A 79 5.48 3.71 -12.22
C LEU A 79 5.17 4.94 -13.08
N ILE A 80 6.18 5.52 -13.72
CA ILE A 80 5.97 6.63 -14.68
C ILE A 80 5.21 6.13 -15.90
N GLY A 81 5.56 4.95 -16.42
CA GLY A 81 4.87 4.32 -17.55
C GLY A 81 3.40 4.01 -17.25
N PHE A 82 3.06 3.67 -16.01
CA PHE A 82 1.66 3.55 -15.58
C PHE A 82 0.90 4.88 -15.68
N VAL A 83 1.54 5.99 -15.32
CA VAL A 83 0.96 7.34 -15.49
C VAL A 83 0.78 7.67 -16.98
N ASP A 84 1.81 7.44 -17.80
CA ASP A 84 1.70 7.71 -19.23
C ASP A 84 0.58 6.85 -19.86
N TYR A 85 0.52 5.56 -19.52
CA TYR A 85 -0.51 4.63 -19.96
C TYR A 85 -1.92 5.06 -19.55
N ASN A 86 -2.15 5.35 -18.26
CA ASN A 86 -3.49 5.63 -17.71
C ASN A 86 -4.09 6.94 -18.23
N TRP A 87 -3.25 7.93 -18.57
CA TRP A 87 -3.70 9.22 -19.10
C TRP A 87 -3.52 9.36 -20.62
N HIS A 88 -3.10 8.28 -21.30
CA HIS A 88 -2.82 8.28 -22.74
C HIS A 88 -1.81 9.37 -23.15
N LEU A 89 -0.77 9.55 -22.34
CA LEU A 89 0.32 10.47 -22.62
C LEU A 89 1.39 9.78 -23.49
N PRO A 90 2.16 10.53 -24.28
CA PRO A 90 3.36 9.98 -24.91
C PRO A 90 4.39 9.60 -23.83
N TRP A 91 5.12 8.51 -24.08
CA TRP A 91 6.19 8.07 -23.20
C TRP A 91 7.25 9.17 -23.02
N LEU A 92 7.63 9.44 -21.78
CA LEU A 92 8.63 10.49 -21.51
C LEU A 92 10.00 10.18 -22.12
N THR A 93 10.40 8.90 -22.14
CA THR A 93 11.66 8.42 -22.71
C THR A 93 11.50 7.00 -23.26
N PRO A 94 12.42 6.52 -24.12
CA PRO A 94 12.45 5.11 -24.53
C PRO A 94 12.53 4.14 -23.34
N LEU A 95 13.26 4.49 -22.27
CA LEU A 95 13.35 3.64 -21.07
C LEU A 95 12.00 3.46 -20.35
N VAL A 96 11.14 4.49 -20.38
CA VAL A 96 9.77 4.39 -19.84
C VAL A 96 8.90 3.54 -20.76
N ALA A 97 9.03 3.70 -22.08
CA ALA A 97 8.31 2.90 -23.06
C ALA A 97 8.67 1.40 -22.97
N ASP A 98 9.94 1.10 -22.71
CA ASP A 98 10.47 -0.26 -22.59
C ASP A 98 10.28 -0.86 -21.17
N SER A 99 9.67 -0.12 -20.24
CA SER A 99 9.41 -0.59 -18.88
C SER A 99 8.22 -1.56 -18.80
N ASP A 100 8.20 -2.40 -17.76
CA ASP A 100 7.16 -3.43 -17.59
C ASP A 100 5.83 -2.87 -17.03
N VAL A 101 5.15 -2.04 -17.81
CA VAL A 101 3.80 -1.55 -17.50
C VAL A 101 2.77 -2.69 -17.44
N PRO A 102 2.77 -3.68 -18.36
CA PRO A 102 1.85 -4.81 -18.27
C PRO A 102 2.02 -5.61 -16.97
N GLY A 103 3.25 -5.81 -16.51
CA GLY A 103 3.55 -6.43 -15.22
C GLY A 103 2.92 -5.65 -14.07
N LEU A 104 3.10 -4.33 -14.02
CA LEU A 104 2.49 -3.48 -12.99
C LEU A 104 0.95 -3.55 -13.04
N LEU A 105 0.36 -3.56 -14.23
CA LEU A 105 -1.10 -3.70 -14.39
C LEU A 105 -1.63 -5.05 -13.91
N SER A 106 -0.78 -6.09 -13.90
CA SER A 106 -1.15 -7.41 -13.40
C SER A 106 -1.47 -7.43 -11.90
N ALA A 107 -0.95 -6.46 -11.13
CA ALA A 107 -1.28 -6.27 -9.73
C ALA A 107 -2.72 -5.79 -9.49
N PHE A 108 -3.43 -5.38 -10.53
CA PHE A 108 -4.83 -4.97 -10.48
C PHE A 108 -5.78 -6.06 -11.00
N ASN A 109 -7.03 -6.00 -10.54
CA ASN A 109 -8.14 -6.76 -11.09
C ASN A 109 -9.26 -5.78 -11.49
N PHE A 110 -9.29 -5.41 -12.76
CA PHE A 110 -10.31 -4.52 -13.32
C PHE A 110 -11.61 -5.23 -13.73
N THR A 111 -11.66 -6.56 -13.60
CA THR A 111 -12.83 -7.36 -14.02
C THR A 111 -13.85 -7.56 -12.91
N SER A 112 -13.41 -7.47 -11.66
CA SER A 112 -14.25 -7.59 -10.47
C SER A 112 -14.65 -6.19 -9.97
N PRO A 113 -15.79 -6.05 -9.26
CA PRO A 113 -16.11 -4.79 -8.60
C PRO A 113 -15.01 -4.41 -7.59
N PRO A 114 -14.76 -3.10 -7.37
CA PRO A 114 -13.80 -2.66 -6.36
C PRO A 114 -14.11 -3.27 -4.99
N ARG A 115 -13.06 -3.66 -4.27
CA ARG A 115 -13.18 -4.17 -2.90
C ARG A 115 -13.67 -3.07 -1.95
N PRO A 116 -14.33 -3.40 -0.83
CA PRO A 116 -14.65 -2.40 0.18
C PRO A 116 -13.36 -1.79 0.77
N PRO A 117 -13.35 -0.50 1.15
CA PRO A 117 -12.20 0.10 1.81
C PRO A 117 -11.85 -0.61 3.12
N LEU A 118 -10.54 -0.75 3.39
CA LEU A 118 -10.01 -1.28 4.64
C LEU A 118 -9.44 -0.12 5.46
N ILE A 119 -10.09 0.18 6.59
CA ILE A 119 -9.68 1.25 7.51
C ILE A 119 -8.98 0.64 8.71
N LEU A 120 -7.76 1.09 9.03
CA LEU A 120 -6.94 0.50 10.09
C LEU A 120 -6.84 1.38 11.34
N THR A 121 -6.97 2.71 11.22
CA THR A 121 -6.92 3.63 12.37
C THR A 121 -8.19 3.61 13.23
N PRO A 122 -8.09 3.97 14.53
CA PRO A 122 -6.87 4.36 15.23
C PRO A 122 -5.99 3.18 15.64
N GLU A 123 -6.54 2.01 15.97
CA GLU A 123 -5.77 0.86 16.50
C GLU A 123 -6.61 -0.45 16.55
N ASN A 124 -7.73 -0.53 15.82
CA ASN A 124 -8.68 -1.65 15.96
C ASN A 124 -8.25 -2.93 15.23
N TRP A 125 -7.22 -2.86 14.39
CA TRP A 125 -6.81 -3.98 13.55
C TRP A 125 -6.13 -5.10 14.35
N THR A 126 -6.49 -6.34 14.04
CA THR A 126 -5.81 -7.54 14.51
C THR A 126 -4.79 -8.00 13.47
N TYR A 127 -3.67 -8.57 13.92
CA TYR A 127 -2.69 -9.20 13.04
C TYR A 127 -2.79 -10.74 13.13
N PRO A 128 -2.86 -11.46 12.00
CA PRO A 128 -2.95 -10.92 10.63
C PRO A 128 -4.34 -10.33 10.35
N ILE A 129 -4.38 -9.31 9.48
CA ILE A 129 -5.66 -8.76 9.00
C ILE A 129 -6.33 -9.83 8.13
N PRO A 130 -7.59 -10.22 8.41
CA PRO A 130 -8.30 -11.18 7.57
C PRO A 130 -8.44 -10.66 6.14
N LEU A 131 -8.24 -11.53 5.17
CA LEU A 131 -8.46 -11.20 3.77
C LEU A 131 -9.94 -10.95 3.52
N GLN A 132 -10.24 -9.95 2.69
CA GLN A 132 -11.60 -9.64 2.26
C GLN A 132 -12.16 -10.73 1.34
N TYR A 133 -11.29 -11.47 0.65
CA TYR A 133 -11.66 -12.63 -0.16
C TYR A 133 -10.73 -13.81 0.10
N PRO A 134 -11.22 -15.06 -0.03
CA PRO A 134 -10.36 -16.24 0.04
C PRO A 134 -9.35 -16.21 -1.11
N ILE A 135 -8.08 -15.98 -0.82
CA ILE A 135 -7.01 -16.26 -1.79
C ILE A 135 -6.73 -17.76 -1.73
N HIS A 136 -6.93 -18.46 -2.84
CA HIS A 136 -6.43 -19.83 -2.99
C HIS A 136 -4.93 -19.78 -3.28
N TYR A 137 -4.11 -19.55 -2.26
CA TYR A 137 -2.67 -19.85 -2.33
C TYR A 137 -2.44 -21.30 -1.92
N GLY A 138 -2.81 -22.23 -2.81
CA GLY A 138 -2.70 -23.66 -2.51
C GLY A 138 -3.63 -24.11 -1.38
N TYR A 139 -3.68 -25.42 -1.19
CA TYR A 139 -4.55 -26.11 -0.25
C TYR A 139 -4.54 -25.48 1.16
N THR A 140 -5.72 -25.21 1.71
CA THR A 140 -5.87 -25.05 3.16
C THR A 140 -5.50 -26.39 3.79
N ALA A 141 -4.34 -26.51 4.43
CA ALA A 141 -4.04 -27.68 5.23
C ALA A 141 -4.98 -27.69 6.43
N THR A 142 -6.09 -28.42 6.33
CA THR A 142 -6.90 -28.79 7.48
C THR A 142 -6.09 -29.77 8.33
N LEU A 143 -5.36 -29.23 9.31
CA LEU A 143 -4.72 -30.04 10.34
C LEU A 143 -5.80 -30.47 11.33
N PRO A 144 -6.10 -31.77 11.51
CA PRO A 144 -7.17 -32.21 12.39
C PRO A 144 -6.97 -31.84 13.88
N ASN A 145 -5.81 -31.29 14.27
CA ASN A 145 -5.44 -31.02 15.66
C ASN A 145 -4.53 -29.79 15.82
N TYR A 146 -4.71 -28.72 15.04
CA TYR A 146 -4.00 -27.47 15.32
C TYR A 146 -4.67 -26.74 16.49
N THR A 147 -4.09 -26.87 17.69
CA THR A 147 -4.37 -25.97 18.81
C THR A 147 -3.46 -24.75 18.65
N PRO A 148 -4.00 -23.54 18.42
CA PRO A 148 -3.19 -22.33 18.42
C PRO A 148 -2.46 -22.24 19.75
N HIS A 149 -1.15 -21.97 19.73
CA HIS A 149 -0.44 -21.60 20.94
C HIS A 149 -1.11 -20.33 21.48
N GLN A 150 -1.85 -20.47 22.58
CA GLN A 150 -2.30 -19.33 23.36
C GLN A 150 -1.04 -18.55 23.75
N PRO A 151 -0.97 -17.23 23.50
CA PRO A 151 0.11 -16.44 24.06
C PRO A 151 0.11 -16.70 25.56
N THR A 152 1.24 -17.19 26.06
CA THR A 152 1.44 -17.43 27.48
C THR A 152 1.03 -16.16 28.20
N SER A 153 0.03 -16.27 29.07
CA SER A 153 -0.32 -15.22 29.99
C SER A 153 0.97 -14.78 30.67
N THR A 154 1.31 -13.51 30.48
CA THR A 154 2.40 -12.86 31.20
C THR A 154 2.18 -13.15 32.68
N PRO A 155 3.19 -13.62 33.43
CA PRO A 155 3.00 -13.89 34.84
C PRO A 155 2.51 -12.62 35.53
N THR A 156 1.34 -12.75 36.15
CA THR A 156 0.66 -11.78 37.00
C THR A 156 1.67 -11.12 37.93
N SER A 157 2.07 -9.88 37.63
CA SER A 157 2.53 -8.99 38.68
C SER A 157 1.29 -8.34 39.29
N THR A 158 1.16 -8.53 40.60
CA THR A 158 0.12 -8.00 41.48
C THR A 158 -0.12 -6.50 41.22
N PRO A 159 -1.38 -6.02 41.24
CA PRO A 159 -1.67 -4.62 41.05
C PRO A 159 -1.24 -3.85 42.31
N ASN A 160 -0.15 -3.10 42.22
CA ASN A 160 0.13 -2.04 43.19
C ASN A 160 -0.69 -0.80 42.79
N THR A 161 -1.62 -0.47 43.68
CA THR A 161 -2.46 0.72 43.66
C THR A 161 -1.59 1.98 43.69
N GLN A 162 -1.36 2.60 42.53
CA GLN A 162 -1.05 4.03 42.48
C GLN A 162 -1.46 4.60 41.13
N THR A 163 -2.60 5.28 41.13
CA THR A 163 -2.95 6.25 40.11
C THR A 163 -2.05 7.48 40.27
N PRO A 164 -1.47 7.99 39.18
CA PRO A 164 -1.37 9.43 39.01
C PRO A 164 -2.33 9.84 37.90
N LYS A 165 -3.37 10.57 38.31
CA LYS A 165 -4.07 11.52 37.45
C LYS A 165 -3.03 12.45 36.84
N THR A 166 -2.97 12.56 35.52
CA THR A 166 -2.46 13.77 34.86
C THR A 166 -3.38 14.11 33.70
N THR A 167 -4.26 15.08 33.98
CA THR A 167 -4.96 15.88 32.98
C THR A 167 -3.94 16.77 32.28
N LEU A 168 -3.93 16.81 30.95
CA LEU A 168 -3.26 17.88 30.20
C LEU A 168 -4.14 18.32 29.04
N LEU A 169 -4.51 19.60 29.10
CA LEU A 169 -5.34 20.35 28.15
C LEU A 169 -4.49 20.96 27.02
N LEU A 170 -5.12 21.04 25.84
CA LEU A 170 -4.81 21.64 24.53
C LEU A 170 -3.65 22.65 24.37
N VAL A 171 -3.03 22.66 23.18
CA VAL A 171 -2.94 23.83 22.26
C VAL A 171 -2.88 23.37 20.78
N PRO A 172 -3.61 23.97 19.83
CA PRO A 172 -3.46 23.71 18.39
C PRO A 172 -2.30 24.53 17.79
N ILE A 173 -1.50 23.91 16.91
CA ILE A 173 -0.55 24.64 16.06
C ILE A 173 -0.90 24.36 14.60
N THR A 174 -1.48 25.36 13.97
CA THR A 174 -1.66 25.48 12.53
C THR A 174 -0.33 25.83 11.87
N ILE A 175 0.17 24.98 10.96
CA ILE A 175 1.10 25.39 9.90
C ILE A 175 0.63 24.72 8.62
N GLY A 176 0.20 25.54 7.67
CA GLY A 176 -0.26 25.12 6.37
C GLY A 176 0.86 24.53 5.54
N LEU A 177 0.58 23.39 4.91
CA LEU A 177 1.34 22.90 3.78
C LEU A 177 0.32 22.63 2.67
N THR A 178 0.40 23.44 1.61
CA THR A 178 -0.40 23.29 0.40
C THR A 178 0.01 21.99 -0.30
N LEU A 179 -0.83 20.97 -0.19
CA LEU A 179 -0.72 19.73 -0.96
C LEU A 179 -1.48 19.93 -2.28
N ALA A 180 -0.77 19.88 -3.41
CA ALA A 180 -1.40 19.85 -4.72
C ALA A 180 -2.08 18.49 -4.92
N ILE A 181 -3.37 18.40 -4.57
CA ILE A 181 -4.22 17.27 -4.92
C ILE A 181 -4.61 17.44 -6.39
N ILE A 182 -4.04 16.62 -7.27
CA ILE A 182 -4.53 16.49 -8.65
C ILE A 182 -5.87 15.74 -8.58
N THR A 183 -6.96 16.49 -8.50
CA THR A 183 -8.33 15.94 -8.56
C THR A 183 -8.64 15.53 -10.00
N MET A 184 -8.85 14.25 -10.24
CA MET A 184 -9.45 13.78 -11.50
C MET A 184 -10.94 14.17 -11.54
N LEU A 185 -11.26 15.23 -12.28
CA LEU A 185 -12.64 15.56 -12.66
C LEU A 185 -13.11 14.62 -13.77
N LYS A 186 -13.82 13.55 -13.40
CA LYS A 186 -14.54 12.70 -14.35
C LYS A 186 -15.72 13.49 -14.93
N ARG A 187 -15.56 14.04 -16.14
CA ARG A 187 -16.63 14.67 -16.92
C ARG A 187 -17.66 13.58 -17.27
N ARG A 188 -18.85 13.59 -16.65
CA ARG A 188 -19.98 12.75 -17.09
C ARG A 188 -20.40 13.19 -18.50
N ARG A 189 -20.15 12.37 -19.52
CA ARG A 189 -20.82 12.52 -20.82
C ARG A 189 -22.27 12.07 -20.65
N VAL A 190 -23.19 13.00 -20.82
CA VAL A 190 -24.60 12.71 -21.08
C VAL A 190 -24.70 12.30 -22.54
N TYR A 191 -25.01 11.04 -22.80
CA TYR A 191 -25.45 10.61 -24.13
C TYR A 191 -26.89 11.05 -24.33
N ARG A 192 -27.17 11.81 -25.39
CA ARG A 192 -28.51 11.96 -25.96
C ARG A 192 -28.60 11.05 -27.19
N ALA A 193 -29.72 10.33 -27.27
CA ALA A 193 -30.11 9.49 -28.40
C ALA A 193 -30.32 10.29 -29.68
#